data_AF-G7Q7K7-F1
#
_entry.id   AF-G7Q7K7-F1
#
_cell.length_a   1.000
_cell.length_b   1.000
_cell.length_c   1.000
_cell.angle_alpha   90.00
_cell.angle_beta   90.00
_cell.angle_gamma   90.00
#
_symmetry.space_group_name_H-M   'P 1'
#
loop_
_entity.id
_entity.type
_entity.pdbx_description
1 polymer ?
#
loop_
_entity_poly.entity_id
_entity_poly.type
_entity_poly.pdbx_seq_one_letter_code
_entity_poly.pdbx_strand_id
1 'polypeptide(L)'
;MGGLALGLWFVVLTVGVYLACRRLAFWVNHPLLNVVAVSAGVIIAVLVACDQPYAAYAPAREVMTTLLGLATVALAVPLYRHRRLLRSHGLAILASVGAGALLAMVSAGLVASLGGLPREVVVSILPKSVSIPFAVKISRIYDEIPALSAAFVVATGTLGSLFGAWLLNRSGIDHPVARGLALGTVSHA
;
A
#
# COMPACT_ATOMS: atom_id res chain seq x y z
N MET A 1 32.48 -7.76 9.73
CA MET A 1 31.82 -8.86 8.97
C MET A 1 30.39 -9.17 9.45
N GLY A 2 29.84 -8.49 10.48
CA GLY A 2 28.50 -8.81 11.03
C GLY A 2 27.29 -8.14 10.34
N GLY A 3 27.44 -6.98 9.70
CA GLY A 3 26.29 -6.20 9.17
C GLY A 3 25.56 -6.83 7.98
N LEU A 4 26.30 -7.46 7.05
CA LEU A 4 25.71 -8.11 5.87
C LEU A 4 24.99 -9.42 6.22
N ALA A 5 25.56 -10.22 7.12
CA ALA A 5 24.94 -11.45 7.59
C ALA A 5 23.65 -11.15 8.38
N LEU A 6 23.67 -10.13 9.24
CA LEU A 6 22.50 -9.66 9.98
C LEU A 6 21.41 -9.11 9.03
N GLY A 7 21.80 -8.34 8.02
CA GLY A 7 20.88 -7.84 7.00
C GLY A 7 20.19 -8.96 6.21
N LEU A 8 20.95 -9.95 5.74
CA LEU A 8 20.40 -11.13 5.05
C LEU A 8 19.47 -11.93 5.96
N TRP A 9 19.84 -12.10 7.23
CA TRP A 9 18.99 -12.77 8.22
C TRP A 9 17.64 -12.05 8.37
N PHE A 10 17.63 -10.73 8.49
CA PHE A 10 16.39 -9.95 8.56
C PHE A 10 15.55 -10.03 7.28
N VAL A 11 16.16 -10.12 6.09
CA VAL A 11 15.41 -10.34 4.84
C VAL A 11 14.72 -11.70 4.88
N VAL A 12 15.44 -12.77 5.24
CA VAL A 12 14.88 -14.12 5.34
C VAL A 12 13.77 -14.17 6.39
N LEU A 13 13.97 -13.52 7.54
CA LEU A 13 12.96 -13.40 8.58
C LEU A 13 11.70 -12.70 8.06
N THR A 14 11.83 -11.55 7.41
CA THR A 14 10.69 -10.79 6.87
C THR A 14 9.92 -11.60 5.83
N VAL A 15 10.63 -12.25 4.91
CA VAL A 15 10.00 -13.11 3.89
C VAL A 15 9.34 -14.33 4.53
N GLY A 16 9.99 -14.97 5.50
CA GLY A 16 9.45 -16.13 6.22
C GLY A 16 8.19 -15.79 7.01
N VAL A 17 8.21 -14.70 7.77
CA VAL A 17 7.04 -14.17 8.49
C VAL A 17 5.92 -13.83 7.51
N TYR A 18 6.22 -13.12 6.43
CA TYR A 18 5.23 -12.79 5.40
C TYR A 18 4.58 -14.04 4.79
N LEU A 19 5.37 -15.05 4.44
CA LEU A 19 4.85 -16.30 3.88
C LEU A 19 4.01 -17.08 4.90
N ALA A 20 4.43 -17.12 6.18
CA ALA A 20 3.68 -17.74 7.25
C ALA A 20 2.34 -17.02 7.49
N CYS A 21 2.35 -15.69 7.62
CA CYS A 21 1.15 -14.88 7.76
C CYS A 21 0.23 -15.01 6.54
N ARG A 22 0.79 -15.05 5.33
CA ARG A 22 0.04 -15.28 4.09
C ARG A 22 -0.62 -16.66 4.10
N ARG A 23 0.12 -17.71 4.50
CA ARG A 23 -0.42 -19.07 4.60
C ARG A 23 -1.55 -19.13 5.63
N LEU A 24 -1.37 -18.48 6.78
CA LEU A 24 -2.39 -18.40 7.82
C LEU A 24 -3.63 -17.62 7.35
N ALA A 25 -3.44 -16.49 6.66
CA ALA A 25 -4.54 -15.72 6.10
C ALA A 25 -5.37 -16.52 5.09
N PHE A 26 -4.72 -17.36 4.26
CA PHE A 26 -5.43 -18.27 3.35
C PHE A 26 -6.24 -19.34 4.09
N TRP A 27 -5.78 -19.81 5.25
CA TRP A 27 -6.49 -20.83 6.03
C TRP A 27 -7.65 -20.27 6.83
N VAL A 28 -7.49 -19.09 7.42
CA VAL A 28 -8.49 -18.49 8.32
C VAL A 28 -9.51 -17.64 7.55
N ASN A 29 -9.16 -17.18 6.34
CA ASN A 29 -10.02 -16.42 5.41
C ASN A 29 -10.80 -15.27 6.08
N HIS A 30 -10.20 -14.66 7.11
CA HIS A 30 -10.83 -13.60 7.89
C HIS A 30 -10.39 -12.23 7.36
N PRO A 31 -11.32 -11.31 7.05
CA PRO A 31 -11.00 -10.01 6.46
C PRO A 31 -9.99 -9.18 7.28
N LEU A 32 -10.02 -9.31 8.61
CA LEU A 32 -9.12 -8.60 9.53
C LEU A 32 -7.68 -9.13 9.55
N LEU A 33 -7.39 -10.31 8.98
CA LEU A 33 -6.02 -10.84 8.85
C LEU A 33 -5.34 -10.22 7.62
N ASN A 34 -5.10 -8.91 7.68
CA ASN A 34 -4.24 -8.29 6.68
C ASN A 34 -2.81 -8.79 6.88
N VAL A 35 -2.36 -9.63 5.94
CA VAL A 35 -1.02 -10.19 5.88
C VAL A 35 0.06 -9.14 6.12
N VAL A 36 -0.08 -7.94 5.55
CA VAL A 36 0.91 -6.86 5.69
C VAL A 36 0.97 -6.34 7.12
N ALA A 37 -0.17 -6.05 7.74
CA ALA A 37 -0.24 -5.52 9.10
C ALA A 37 0.25 -6.55 10.13
N VAL A 38 -0.18 -7.81 9.99
CA VAL A 38 0.23 -8.89 10.89
C VAL A 38 1.73 -9.17 10.75
N SER A 39 2.25 -9.22 9.52
CA SER A 39 3.69 -9.43 9.29
C SER A 39 4.53 -8.31 9.88
N ALA A 40 4.11 -7.05 9.71
CA ALA A 40 4.80 -5.90 10.30
C ALA A 40 4.78 -5.96 11.83
N GLY A 41 3.63 -6.29 12.43
CA GLY A 41 3.49 -6.45 13.87
C GLY A 41 4.43 -7.52 14.44
N VAL A 42 4.54 -8.67 13.76
CA VAL A 42 5.46 -9.75 14.16
C VAL A 42 6.92 -9.29 14.07
N ILE A 43 7.32 -8.59 12.99
CA ILE A 43 8.70 -8.10 12.86
C ILE A 43 9.03 -7.07 13.96
N ILE A 44 8.10 -6.16 14.26
CA ILE A 44 8.26 -5.19 15.35
C ILE A 44 8.42 -5.92 16.69
N ALA A 45 7.57 -6.93 16.96
CA ALA A 45 7.65 -7.73 18.18
C ALA A 45 9.01 -8.46 18.31
N VAL A 46 9.54 -9.01 17.22
CA VAL A 46 10.86 -9.66 17.21
C VAL A 46 11.99 -8.66 17.46
N LEU A 47 11.95 -7.48 16.84
CA LEU A 47 12.94 -6.42 17.07
C LEU A 47 12.97 -5.99 18.54
N VAL A 48 11.79 -5.81 19.14
CA VAL A 48 11.65 -5.45 20.56
C VAL A 48 12.10 -6.60 21.47
N ALA A 49 11.71 -7.84 21.19
CA ALA A 49 12.09 -9.00 22.00
C ALA A 49 13.60 -9.29 21.95
N CYS A 50 14.28 -8.96 20.85
CA CYS A 50 15.72 -9.12 20.68
C CYS A 50 16.53 -7.85 21.04
N ASP A 51 15.87 -6.81 21.56
CA ASP A 51 16.45 -5.50 21.90
C ASP A 51 17.31 -4.92 20.76
N GLN A 52 16.87 -5.11 19.51
CA GLN A 52 17.58 -4.65 18.32
C GLN A 52 17.08 -3.27 17.88
N PRO A 53 17.99 -2.30 17.65
CA PRO A 53 17.59 -0.99 17.15
C PRO A 53 17.02 -1.11 15.73
N TYR A 54 16.03 -0.28 15.39
CA TYR A 54 15.44 -0.24 14.03
C TYR A 54 16.49 -0.03 12.93
N ALA A 55 17.59 0.65 13.24
CA ALA A 55 18.72 0.84 12.32
C ALA A 55 19.34 -0.50 11.86
N ALA A 56 19.30 -1.55 12.67
CA ALA A 56 19.78 -2.88 12.31
C ALA A 56 18.94 -3.53 11.18
N TYR A 57 17.68 -3.10 11.01
CA TYR A 57 16.79 -3.56 9.95
C TYR A 57 16.96 -2.77 8.63
N ALA A 58 17.67 -1.64 8.64
CA ALA A 58 17.82 -0.77 7.48
C ALA A 58 18.35 -1.49 6.22
N PRO A 59 19.38 -2.36 6.29
CA PRO A 59 19.88 -3.08 5.11
C PRO A 59 18.82 -3.99 4.48
N ALA A 60 18.03 -4.69 5.30
CA ALA A 60 16.96 -5.55 4.82
C ALA A 60 15.84 -4.73 4.14
N ARG A 61 15.48 -3.60 4.74
CA ARG A 61 14.52 -2.65 4.17
C ARG A 61 14.98 -2.10 2.81
N GLU A 62 16.25 -1.76 2.67
CA GLU A 62 16.79 -1.23 1.41
C GLU A 62 16.69 -2.24 0.28
N VAL A 63 17.07 -3.50 0.53
CA VAL A 63 16.90 -4.58 -0.45
C VAL A 63 15.44 -4.68 -0.89
N MET A 64 14.49 -4.70 0.04
CA MET A 64 13.05 -4.73 -0.32
C MET A 64 12.60 -3.49 -1.10
N THR A 65 13.13 -2.31 -0.76
CA THR A 65 12.80 -1.06 -1.46
C THR A 65 13.35 -1.06 -2.89
N THR A 66 14.52 -1.65 -3.15
CA THR A 66 15.05 -1.80 -4.53
C THR A 66 14.19 -2.75 -5.37
N LEU A 67 13.74 -3.86 -4.80
CA LEU A 67 12.83 -4.81 -5.47
C LEU A 67 11.48 -4.16 -5.83
N LEU A 68 11.03 -3.18 -5.03
CA LEU A 68 9.81 -2.43 -5.31
C LEU A 68 9.88 -1.67 -6.64
N GLY A 69 11.07 -1.16 -7.01
CA GLY A 69 11.32 -0.56 -8.31
C GLY A 69 11.14 -1.56 -9.46
N LEU A 70 11.72 -2.75 -9.34
CA LEU A 70 11.58 -3.82 -10.33
C LEU A 70 10.12 -4.29 -10.48
N ALA A 71 9.41 -4.44 -9.36
CA ALA A 71 7.98 -4.77 -9.36
C ALA A 71 7.14 -3.70 -10.05
N THR A 72 7.48 -2.42 -9.89
CA THR A 72 6.81 -1.30 -10.56
C THR A 72 7.00 -1.34 -12.06
N VAL A 73 8.20 -1.68 -12.54
CA VAL A 73 8.46 -1.89 -13.98
C VAL A 73 7.70 -3.10 -14.50
N ALA A 74 7.67 -4.20 -13.73
CA ALA A 74 6.93 -5.41 -14.09
C ALA A 74 5.41 -5.16 -14.25
N LEU A 75 4.84 -4.16 -13.55
CA LEU A 75 3.44 -3.73 -13.73
C LEU A 75 3.13 -3.24 -15.15
N ALA A 76 4.14 -2.85 -15.93
CA ALA A 76 3.94 -2.51 -17.35
C ALA A 76 3.47 -3.72 -18.18
N VAL A 77 3.84 -4.95 -17.78
CA VAL A 77 3.47 -6.18 -18.50
C VAL A 77 1.95 -6.42 -18.52
N PRO A 78 1.23 -6.47 -17.39
CA PRO A 78 -0.23 -6.62 -17.41
C PRO A 78 -0.94 -5.45 -18.10
N LEU A 79 -0.47 -4.21 -17.94
CA LEU A 79 -1.02 -3.05 -18.65
C LEU A 79 -0.89 -3.20 -20.18
N TYR A 80 0.26 -3.69 -20.65
CA TYR A 80 0.48 -3.96 -22.06
C TYR A 80 -0.43 -5.09 -22.57
N ARG A 81 -0.56 -6.19 -21.83
CA ARG A 81 -1.44 -7.31 -22.20
C ARG A 81 -2.91 -6.89 -22.29
N HIS A 82 -3.36 -6.03 -21.40
CA HIS A 82 -4.75 -5.54 -21.36
C HIS A 82 -4.96 -4.19 -22.08
N ARG A 83 -4.00 -3.74 -22.89
CA ARG A 83 -4.05 -2.42 -23.57
C ARG A 83 -5.29 -2.17 -24.42
N ARG A 84 -5.86 -3.22 -25.04
CA ARG A 84 -7.08 -3.11 -25.85
C ARG A 84 -8.30 -2.77 -24.96
N LEU A 85 -8.42 -3.44 -23.81
CA LEU A 85 -9.47 -3.16 -22.83
C LEU A 85 -9.33 -1.74 -22.27
N LEU A 86 -8.10 -1.36 -21.88
CA LEU A 86 -7.78 -0.01 -21.42
C LEU A 86 -8.14 1.06 -22.44
N ARG A 87 -7.85 0.84 -23.73
CA ARG A 87 -8.24 1.77 -24.81
C ARG A 87 -9.75 1.85 -25.00
N SER A 88 -10.45 0.72 -24.97
CA SER A 88 -11.91 0.71 -25.15
C SER A 88 -12.66 1.47 -24.05
N HIS A 89 -12.12 1.52 -22.83
CA HIS A 89 -12.72 2.21 -21.69
C HIS A 89 -11.92 3.46 -21.26
N GLY A 90 -10.99 3.96 -22.09
CA GLY A 90 -9.98 4.94 -21.67
C GLY A 90 -10.56 6.22 -21.08
N LEU A 91 -11.64 6.76 -21.68
CA LEU A 91 -12.33 7.94 -21.15
C LEU A 91 -12.95 7.67 -19.78
N ALA A 92 -13.64 6.54 -19.61
CA ALA A 92 -14.25 6.17 -18.33
C ALA A 92 -13.17 5.98 -17.24
N ILE A 93 -12.04 5.37 -17.59
CA ILE A 93 -10.90 5.18 -16.68
C ILE A 93 -10.31 6.54 -16.28
N LEU A 94 -9.98 7.40 -17.23
CA LEU A 94 -9.38 8.71 -16.95
C LEU A 94 -10.32 9.60 -16.12
N ALA A 95 -11.60 9.66 -16.48
CA ALA A 95 -12.57 10.48 -15.77
C ALA A 95 -12.81 9.95 -14.34
N SER A 96 -13.05 8.65 -14.18
CA SER A 96 -13.32 8.06 -12.86
C SER A 96 -12.10 8.07 -11.94
N VAL A 97 -10.93 7.69 -12.44
CA VAL A 97 -9.68 7.69 -11.66
C VAL A 97 -9.26 9.11 -11.33
N GLY A 98 -9.34 10.04 -12.29
CA GLY A 98 -8.99 11.44 -12.07
C GLY A 98 -9.88 12.11 -11.03
N ALA A 99 -11.21 12.01 -11.20
CA ALA A 99 -12.15 12.57 -10.24
C ALA A 99 -12.04 11.90 -8.86
N GLY A 100 -11.94 10.57 -8.81
CA GLY A 100 -11.81 9.81 -7.57
C GLY A 100 -10.51 10.10 -6.83
N ALA A 101 -9.39 10.20 -7.54
CA ALA A 101 -8.09 10.55 -6.94
C ALA A 101 -8.11 11.98 -6.38
N LEU A 102 -8.60 12.96 -7.15
CA LEU A 102 -8.71 14.34 -6.68
C LEU A 102 -9.62 14.45 -5.45
N LEU A 103 -10.79 13.81 -5.49
CA LEU A 103 -11.71 13.82 -4.36
C LEU A 103 -11.09 13.16 -3.12
N ALA A 104 -10.39 12.03 -3.29
CA ALA A 104 -9.72 11.33 -2.19
C ALA A 104 -8.55 12.14 -1.60
N MET A 105 -7.77 12.82 -2.44
CA MET A 105 -6.67 13.69 -2.01
C MET A 105 -7.19 14.91 -1.24
N VAL A 106 -8.17 15.62 -1.80
CA VAL A 106 -8.72 16.84 -1.21
C VAL A 106 -9.45 16.52 0.10
N SER A 107 -10.28 15.47 0.12
CA SER A 107 -10.99 15.07 1.36
C SER A 107 -10.02 14.70 2.49
N ALA A 108 -9.00 13.89 2.20
CA ALA A 108 -8.02 13.50 3.21
C ALA A 108 -7.17 14.68 3.69
N GLY A 109 -6.71 15.53 2.77
CA GLY A 109 -5.95 16.72 3.10
C GLY A 109 -6.75 17.72 3.94
N LEU A 110 -8.03 17.94 3.61
CA LEU A 110 -8.93 18.80 4.38
C LEU A 110 -9.16 18.24 5.79
N VAL A 111 -9.49 16.95 5.92
CA VAL A 111 -9.71 16.32 7.23
C VAL A 111 -8.44 16.41 8.09
N ALA A 112 -7.27 16.14 7.51
CA ALA A 112 -6.00 16.23 8.25
C ALA A 112 -5.66 17.66 8.66
N SER A 113 -5.87 18.64 7.77
CA SER A 113 -5.64 20.06 8.05
C SER A 113 -6.60 20.60 9.12
N LEU A 114 -7.90 20.29 9.01
CA LEU A 114 -8.91 20.68 9.99
C LEU A 114 -8.71 20.00 11.35
N GLY A 115 -8.12 18.80 11.36
CA GLY A 115 -7.71 18.12 12.58
C GLY A 115 -6.48 18.73 13.26
N GLY A 116 -5.88 19.78 12.69
CA GLY A 116 -4.69 20.44 13.25
C GLY A 116 -3.42 19.59 13.17
N LEU A 117 -3.37 18.61 12.25
CA LEU A 117 -2.17 17.79 12.08
C LEU A 117 -1.02 18.60 11.47
N PRO A 118 0.23 18.29 11.84
CA PRO A 118 1.38 18.99 11.33
C PRO A 118 1.52 18.76 9.81
N ARG A 119 2.14 19.72 9.12
CA ARG A 119 2.20 19.77 7.65
C ARG A 119 2.75 18.47 7.07
N GLU A 120 3.74 17.88 7.72
CA GLU A 120 4.41 16.68 7.26
C GLU A 120 3.44 15.50 7.16
N VAL A 121 2.52 15.40 8.12
CA VAL A 121 1.49 14.35 8.15
C VAL A 121 0.42 14.63 7.10
N VAL A 122 0.02 15.90 6.93
CA VAL A 122 -0.97 16.32 5.93
C VAL A 122 -0.48 16.03 4.51
N VAL A 123 0.78 16.30 4.20
CA VAL A 123 1.35 16.00 2.87
C VAL A 123 1.55 14.50 2.69
N SER A 124 1.97 13.79 3.75
CA SER A 124 2.19 12.34 3.72
C SER A 124 0.91 11.51 3.47
N ILE A 125 -0.26 12.03 3.84
CA ILE A 125 -1.55 11.35 3.62
C ILE A 125 -2.14 11.59 2.21
N LEU A 126 -1.72 12.63 1.49
CA LEU A 126 -2.23 12.91 0.14
C LEU A 126 -2.08 11.74 -0.84
N PRO A 127 -0.92 11.06 -0.94
CA PRO A 127 -0.77 9.93 -1.86
C PRO A 127 -1.37 8.61 -1.33
N LYS A 128 -2.20 8.61 -0.28
CA LYS A 128 -2.74 7.39 0.34
C LYS A 128 -3.48 6.45 -0.61
N SER A 129 -4.01 6.97 -1.71
CA SER A 129 -4.80 6.19 -2.69
C SER A 129 -3.95 5.65 -3.86
N VAL A 130 -2.65 5.99 -3.91
CA VAL A 130 -1.72 5.53 -4.96
C VAL A 130 -0.96 4.29 -4.47
N SER A 131 -0.37 3.52 -5.39
CA SER A 131 0.45 2.36 -5.01
C SER A 131 1.62 2.75 -4.13
N ILE A 132 1.94 1.88 -3.17
CA ILE A 132 3.08 2.05 -2.24
C ILE A 132 4.36 2.51 -2.96
N PRO A 133 4.80 1.91 -4.10
CA PRO A 133 5.98 2.39 -4.82
C PRO A 133 5.90 3.88 -5.20
N PHE A 134 4.76 4.31 -5.71
CA PHE A 134 4.56 5.70 -6.14
C PHE A 134 4.43 6.62 -4.93
N ALA A 135 3.67 6.23 -3.89
CA ALA A 135 3.51 7.05 -2.69
C ALA A 135 4.83 7.28 -1.95
N VAL A 136 5.66 6.24 -1.80
CA VAL A 136 7.00 6.34 -1.21
C VAL A 136 7.90 7.25 -2.06
N LYS A 137 7.80 7.18 -3.39
CA LYS A 137 8.59 8.03 -4.29
C LYS A 137 8.13 9.49 -4.26
N ILE A 138 6.82 9.74 -4.23
CA ILE A 138 6.24 11.08 -4.07
C ILE A 138 6.69 11.67 -2.74
N SER A 139 6.56 10.93 -1.63
CA SER A 139 7.00 11.38 -0.31
C SER A 139 8.47 11.84 -0.31
N ARG A 140 9.37 11.09 -0.97
CA ARG A 140 10.78 11.50 -1.12
C ARG A 140 10.98 12.76 -1.97
N ILE A 141 10.16 13.00 -3.00
CA ILE A 141 10.24 14.20 -3.84
C ILE A 141 9.86 15.45 -3.05
N TYR A 142 8.96 15.30 -2.07
CA TYR A 142 8.48 16.39 -1.22
C TYR A 142 9.23 16.48 0.13
N ASP A 143 10.34 15.75 0.30
CA ASP A 143 11.11 15.65 1.55
C ASP A 143 10.28 15.24 2.79
N GLU A 144 9.22 14.46 2.57
CA GLU A 144 8.32 13.95 3.60
C GLU A 144 8.75 12.56 4.11
N ILE A 145 8.03 12.03 5.10
CA ILE A 145 8.36 10.75 5.77
C ILE A 145 7.82 9.56 4.95
N PRO A 146 8.67 8.77 4.24
CA PRO A 146 8.16 7.75 3.31
C PRO A 146 7.52 6.56 4.01
N ALA A 147 7.94 6.28 5.24
CA ALA A 147 7.34 5.25 6.08
C ALA A 147 5.88 5.59 6.43
N LEU A 148 5.58 6.87 6.65
CA LEU A 148 4.25 7.34 7.00
C LEU A 148 3.30 7.26 5.79
N SER A 149 3.75 7.69 4.61
CA SER A 149 2.97 7.50 3.38
C SER A 149 2.69 6.03 3.07
N ALA A 150 3.69 5.15 3.25
CA ALA A 150 3.47 3.71 3.09
C ALA A 150 2.41 3.17 4.08
N ALA A 151 2.46 3.62 5.34
CA ALA A 151 1.46 3.25 6.35
C ALA A 151 0.05 3.71 5.97
N PHE A 152 -0.12 4.96 5.51
CA PHE A 152 -1.43 5.46 5.05
C PHE A 152 -1.98 4.70 3.84
N VAL A 153 -1.11 4.34 2.88
CA VAL A 153 -1.52 3.53 1.73
C VAL A 153 -1.99 2.15 2.18
N VAL A 154 -1.23 1.48 3.05
CA VAL A 154 -1.62 0.16 3.58
C VAL A 154 -2.92 0.27 4.36
N ALA A 155 -3.07 1.26 5.24
CA ALA A 155 -4.28 1.46 6.02
C ALA A 155 -5.51 1.68 5.12
N THR A 156 -5.39 2.59 4.13
CA THR A 156 -6.48 2.89 3.19
C THR A 156 -6.82 1.67 2.34
N GLY A 157 -5.82 0.95 1.83
CA GLY A 157 -6.04 -0.26 1.04
C GLY A 157 -6.71 -1.37 1.84
N THR A 158 -6.30 -1.54 3.10
CA THR A 158 -6.94 -2.51 4.01
C THR A 158 -8.40 -2.17 4.23
N LEU A 159 -8.70 -0.94 4.62
CA LEU A 159 -10.07 -0.48 4.87
C LEU A 159 -10.92 -0.60 3.61
N GLY A 160 -10.37 -0.24 2.45
CA GLY A 160 -11.06 -0.37 1.18
C GLY A 160 -11.32 -1.82 0.77
N SER A 161 -10.41 -2.75 1.03
CA SER A 161 -10.64 -4.18 0.80
C SER A 161 -11.72 -4.77 1.72
N LEU A 162 -11.81 -4.28 2.97
CA LEU A 162 -12.78 -4.71 3.97
C LEU A 162 -14.19 -4.20 3.65
N PHE A 163 -14.30 -2.89 3.42
CA PHE A 163 -15.59 -2.21 3.34
C PHE A 163 -16.03 -1.91 1.90
N GLY A 164 -15.11 -1.89 0.95
CA GLY A 164 -15.38 -1.45 -0.42
C GLY A 164 -16.38 -2.34 -1.14
N ALA A 165 -16.21 -3.67 -1.08
CA ALA A 165 -17.16 -4.60 -1.71
C ALA A 165 -18.56 -4.51 -1.08
N TRP A 166 -18.62 -4.37 0.25
CA TRP A 166 -19.87 -4.19 0.99
C TRP A 166 -20.58 -2.90 0.58
N LEU A 167 -19.85 -1.78 0.48
CA LEU A 167 -20.39 -0.48 0.09
C LEU A 167 -20.88 -0.49 -1.36
N LEU A 168 -20.14 -1.12 -2.28
CA LEU A 168 -20.56 -1.25 -3.68
C LEU A 168 -21.84 -2.08 -3.83
N ASN A 169 -21.97 -3.17 -3.06
CA ASN A 169 -23.19 -3.97 -3.02
C ASN A 169 -24.38 -3.15 -2.51
N ARG A 170 -24.18 -2.37 -1.43
CA ARG A 170 -25.23 -1.54 -0.84
C ARG A 170 -25.70 -0.42 -1.77
N SER A 171 -24.80 0.08 -2.62
CA SER A 171 -25.07 1.10 -3.63
C SER A 171 -25.62 0.53 -4.95
N GLY A 172 -25.81 -0.79 -5.08
CA GLY A 172 -26.35 -1.42 -6.30
C GLY A 172 -25.43 -1.35 -7.52
N ILE A 173 -24.11 -1.25 -7.30
CA ILE A 173 -23.12 -1.17 -8.39
C ILE A 173 -22.64 -2.58 -8.73
N ASP A 174 -23.20 -3.17 -9.78
CA ASP A 174 -22.89 -4.55 -10.19
C ASP A 174 -21.94 -4.63 -11.40
N HIS A 175 -21.78 -3.54 -12.16
CA HIS A 175 -20.95 -3.56 -13.36
C HIS A 175 -19.47 -3.83 -13.03
N PRO A 176 -18.86 -4.88 -13.58
CA PRO A 176 -17.53 -5.35 -13.16
C PRO A 176 -16.43 -4.30 -13.36
N VAL A 177 -16.49 -3.54 -14.46
CA VAL A 177 -15.53 -2.44 -14.72
C VAL A 177 -15.72 -1.30 -13.72
N ALA A 178 -16.95 -0.96 -13.34
CA ALA A 178 -17.21 0.14 -12.40
C ALA A 178 -16.75 -0.23 -10.99
N ARG A 179 -17.01 -1.47 -10.56
CA ARG A 179 -16.51 -2.02 -9.29
C ARG A 179 -14.99 -2.05 -9.26
N GLY A 180 -14.37 -2.54 -10.33
CA GLY A 180 -12.91 -2.58 -10.48
C GLY A 180 -12.28 -1.19 -10.41
N LEU A 181 -12.85 -0.21 -11.10
CA LEU A 181 -12.34 1.17 -11.07
C LEU A 181 -12.56 1.84 -9.71
N ALA A 182 -13.71 1.64 -9.07
CA ALA A 182 -13.99 2.20 -7.75
C ALA A 182 -13.05 1.63 -6.67
N LEU A 183 -12.89 0.30 -6.62
CA LEU A 183 -11.98 -0.34 -5.66
C LEU A 183 -10.52 -0.02 -5.98
N GLY A 184 -10.12 -0.06 -7.25
CA GLY A 184 -8.76 0.24 -7.68
C GLY A 184 -8.35 1.69 -7.38
N THR A 185 -9.26 2.65 -7.53
CA THR A 185 -8.97 4.07 -7.29
C THR A 185 -8.84 4.42 -5.80
N VAL A 186 -9.57 3.73 -4.93
CA VAL A 186 -9.65 4.10 -3.50
C VAL A 186 -8.87 3.14 -2.60
N SER A 187 -8.74 1.88 -3.00
CA SER A 187 -8.41 0.76 -2.09
C SER A 187 -7.18 -0.05 -2.51
N HIS A 188 -6.49 0.37 -3.57
CA HIS A 188 -5.29 -0.30 -4.07
C HIS A 188 -5.45 -1.83 -4.20
N ALA A 189 -6.39 -2.27 -5.05
CA ALA A 189 -6.64 -3.67 -5.37
C ALA A 189 -6.05 -4.04 -6.74
#